data_AF-A0A1M5PLF0-F1
#
_entry.id   AF-A0A1M5PLF0-F1
#
_cell.length_a   1.000
_cell.length_b   1.000
_cell.length_c   1.000
_cell.angle_alpha   90.00
_cell.angle_beta   90.00
_cell.angle_gamma   90.00
#
_symmetry.space_group_name_H-M   'P 1'
#
loop_
_entity.id
_entity.type
_entity.pdbx_description
1 polymer ?
#
loop_
_entity_poly.entity_id
_entity_poly.type
_entity_poly.pdbx_seq_one_letter_code
_entity_poly.pdbx_strand_id
1 'polypeptide(L)'
;MKTILFVLAVSIFCCTAVANTTMYSQVASQYPENALSKQQITNAAMQGECLVQIKELTFKKKNDFDPISEWINYRSVSLLEKYSPCETLIMLEVANKQLRDHSK
;
A
#
# COMPACT_ATOMS: atom_id res chain seq x y z
N MET A 1 -20.13 43.22 21.14
CA MET A 1 -19.03 42.68 20.30
C MET A 1 -18.49 41.33 20.76
N LYS A 2 -18.57 40.93 22.04
CA LYS A 2 -18.09 39.61 22.54
C LYS A 2 -18.93 38.41 22.08
N THR A 3 -20.23 38.57 21.85
CA THR A 3 -21.15 37.48 21.46
C THR A 3 -20.99 37.03 20.01
N ILE A 4 -20.61 37.93 19.10
CA ILE A 4 -20.41 37.62 17.66
C ILE A 4 -19.14 36.79 17.46
N LEU A 5 -18.09 37.05 18.26
CA LEU A 5 -16.86 36.26 18.27
C LEU A 5 -17.09 34.81 18.73
N PHE A 6 -18.05 34.58 19.61
CA PHE A 6 -18.38 33.25 20.11
C PHE A 6 -19.11 32.40 19.08
N VAL A 7 -20.01 33.00 18.29
CA VAL A 7 -20.74 32.29 17.22
C VAL A 7 -19.82 31.90 16.08
N LEU A 8 -18.84 32.75 15.75
CA LEU A 8 -17.86 32.45 14.70
C LEU A 8 -16.86 31.35 15.10
N ALA A 9 -16.55 31.22 16.38
CA ALA A 9 -15.65 30.18 16.88
C ALA A 9 -16.31 28.79 16.90
N VAL A 10 -17.63 28.71 17.12
CA VAL A 10 -18.38 27.44 17.14
C VAL A 10 -18.64 26.90 15.73
N SER A 11 -18.79 27.77 14.72
CA SER A 11 -19.03 27.32 13.33
C SER A 11 -17.79 26.74 12.65
N ILE A 12 -16.58 27.11 13.08
CA ILE A 12 -15.33 26.62 12.50
C ILE A 12 -15.02 25.17 12.95
N PHE A 13 -15.63 24.69 14.04
CA PHE A 13 -15.36 23.35 14.59
C PHE A 13 -16.20 22.22 13.93
N CYS A 14 -17.19 22.53 13.09
CA CYS A 14 -18.05 21.51 12.46
C CYS A 14 -17.54 20.98 11.10
N CYS A 15 -16.45 21.53 10.55
CA CYS A 15 -15.93 21.12 9.24
C CYS A 15 -14.64 20.31 9.32
N THR A 16 -14.47 19.45 10.33
CA THR A 16 -13.55 18.32 10.18
C THR A 16 -14.22 17.31 9.24
N ALA A 17 -14.14 17.59 7.94
CA ALA A 17 -14.40 16.60 6.91
C ALA A 17 -13.40 15.46 7.15
N VAL A 18 -13.86 14.42 7.85
CA VAL A 18 -13.17 13.15 7.90
C VAL A 18 -13.00 12.73 6.45
N ALA A 19 -11.75 12.61 6.00
CA ALA A 19 -11.47 12.09 4.68
C ALA A 19 -12.00 10.65 4.65
N ASN A 20 -13.25 10.49 4.19
CA ASN A 20 -13.89 9.20 4.02
C ASN A 20 -13.14 8.50 2.88
N THR A 21 -12.09 7.77 3.21
CA THR A 21 -11.55 6.76 2.30
C THR A 21 -12.64 5.71 2.15
N THR A 22 -13.47 5.85 1.12
CA THR A 22 -14.54 4.90 0.83
C THR A 22 -13.90 3.54 0.58
N MET A 23 -14.17 2.59 1.46
CA MET A 23 -13.69 1.23 1.30
C MET A 23 -14.34 0.59 0.07
N TYR A 24 -13.64 -0.32 -0.60
CA TYR A 24 -14.18 -1.01 -1.79
C TYR A 24 -15.58 -1.59 -1.53
N SER A 25 -15.83 -2.13 -0.32
CA SER A 25 -17.14 -2.68 0.07
C SER A 25 -18.29 -1.67 0.01
N GLN A 26 -18.03 -0.40 0.30
CA GLN A 26 -19.02 0.68 0.25
C GLN A 26 -19.31 1.13 -1.18
N VAL A 27 -18.31 1.08 -2.07
CA VAL A 27 -18.49 1.39 -3.49
C VAL A 27 -19.21 0.22 -4.18
N ALA A 28 -18.78 -1.02 -3.91
CA ALA A 28 -19.37 -2.22 -4.50
C ALA A 28 -20.86 -2.39 -4.14
N SER A 29 -21.29 -1.94 -2.96
CA SER A 29 -22.72 -2.00 -2.58
C SER A 29 -23.59 -0.99 -3.33
N GLN A 30 -23.01 0.11 -3.83
CA GLN A 30 -23.70 1.11 -4.64
C GLN A 30 -23.80 0.72 -6.13
N TYR A 31 -22.88 -0.13 -6.60
CA TYR A 31 -22.77 -0.54 -8.01
C TYR A 31 -22.68 -2.08 -8.14
N PRO A 32 -23.75 -2.83 -7.80
CA PRO A 32 -23.71 -4.29 -7.74
C PRO A 32 -23.39 -4.94 -9.09
N GLU A 33 -23.84 -4.36 -10.20
CA GLU A 33 -23.57 -4.84 -11.57
C GLU A 33 -22.09 -4.74 -11.96
N ASN A 34 -21.31 -3.87 -11.30
CA ASN A 34 -19.89 -3.67 -11.54
C ASN A 34 -19.00 -4.24 -10.42
N ALA A 35 -19.61 -4.83 -9.38
CA ALA A 35 -18.87 -5.40 -8.28
C ALA A 35 -18.08 -6.64 -8.73
N LEU A 36 -16.82 -6.74 -8.30
CA LEU A 36 -15.99 -7.91 -8.48
C LEU A 36 -16.64 -9.15 -7.85
N SER A 37 -16.52 -10.28 -8.54
CA SER A 37 -16.89 -11.57 -7.99
C SER A 37 -16.04 -11.90 -6.75
N LYS A 38 -16.56 -12.81 -5.91
CA LYS A 38 -15.83 -13.30 -4.73
C LYS A 38 -14.43 -13.80 -5.08
N GLN A 39 -14.27 -14.49 -6.21
CA GLN A 39 -12.98 -15.00 -6.66
C GLN A 39 -12.01 -13.89 -7.06
N GLN A 40 -12.49 -12.85 -7.76
CA GLN A 40 -11.67 -11.68 -8.09
C GLN A 40 -11.22 -10.93 -6.83
N ILE A 41 -12.08 -10.81 -5.82
CA ILE A 41 -11.74 -10.21 -4.53
C ILE A 41 -10.66 -11.02 -3.81
N THR A 42 -10.81 -12.36 -3.74
CA THR A 42 -9.79 -13.24 -3.16
C THR A 42 -8.45 -13.11 -3.88
N ASN A 43 -8.47 -13.08 -5.22
CA ASN A 43 -7.27 -12.90 -6.02
C ASN A 43 -6.60 -11.54 -5.74
N ALA A 44 -7.37 -10.45 -5.69
CA ALA A 44 -6.86 -9.13 -5.38
C ALA A 44 -6.29 -9.04 -3.95
N ALA A 45 -6.93 -9.68 -2.97
CA ALA A 45 -6.43 -9.78 -1.61
C ALA A 45 -5.06 -10.48 -1.56
N MET A 46 -4.92 -11.59 -2.27
CA MET A 46 -3.64 -12.31 -2.40
C MET A 46 -2.56 -11.45 -3.05
N GLN A 47 -2.88 -10.67 -4.08
CA GLN A 47 -1.93 -9.70 -4.65
C GLN A 47 -1.54 -8.60 -3.64
N GLY A 48 -2.49 -8.17 -2.80
CA GLY A 48 -2.23 -7.26 -1.69
C GLY A 48 -1.26 -7.82 -0.65
N GLU A 49 -1.41 -9.09 -0.27
CA GLU A 49 -0.47 -9.79 0.61
C GLU A 49 0.94 -9.83 -0.01
N CYS A 50 1.06 -10.10 -1.31
CA CYS A 50 2.35 -10.07 -2.01
C CYS A 50 3.00 -8.67 -1.99
N LEU A 51 2.22 -7.58 -2.10
CA LEU A 51 2.74 -6.21 -1.95
C LEU A 51 3.30 -5.95 -0.55
N VAL A 52 2.64 -6.45 0.49
CA VAL A 52 3.14 -6.33 1.87
C VAL A 52 4.46 -7.08 2.03
N GLN A 53 4.57 -8.28 1.46
CA GLN A 53 5.80 -9.07 1.51
C GLN A 53 6.95 -8.41 0.73
N ILE A 54 6.68 -7.78 -0.42
CA ILE A 54 7.70 -6.97 -1.14
C ILE A 54 8.21 -5.83 -0.25
N LYS A 55 7.32 -5.16 0.49
CA LYS A 55 7.71 -4.14 1.46
C LYS A 55 8.61 -4.73 2.54
N GLU A 56 8.31 -5.90 3.07
CA GLU A 56 9.14 -6.54 4.11
C GLU A 56 10.55 -6.90 3.61
N LEU A 57 10.71 -7.30 2.34
CA LEU A 57 12.03 -7.53 1.72
C LEU A 57 12.87 -6.24 1.58
N THR A 58 12.20 -5.10 1.44
CA THR A 58 12.81 -3.80 1.15
C THR A 58 12.96 -2.93 2.40
N PHE A 59 12.20 -3.20 3.46
CA PHE A 59 12.15 -2.38 4.66
C PHE A 59 13.29 -2.69 5.62
N LYS A 60 14.13 -1.69 5.92
CA LYS A 60 15.11 -1.74 7.01
C LYS A 60 14.83 -0.74 8.11
N LYS A 61 15.35 -1.05 9.31
CA LYS A 61 15.45 -0.10 10.43
C LYS A 61 16.31 1.08 9.97
N LYS A 62 15.83 2.29 10.22
CA LYS A 62 16.34 3.59 9.75
C LYS A 62 17.86 3.85 9.96
N ASN A 63 18.54 3.03 10.75
CA ASN A 63 19.89 3.29 11.22
C ASN A 63 20.98 2.46 10.50
N ASP A 64 20.61 1.46 9.69
CA ASP A 64 21.58 0.57 9.03
C ASP A 64 21.30 0.48 7.53
N PHE A 65 22.30 0.81 6.70
CA PHE A 65 22.23 0.66 5.25
C PHE A 65 22.32 -0.83 4.84
N ASP A 66 21.49 -1.26 3.87
CA ASP A 66 21.65 -2.55 3.17
C ASP A 66 21.76 -2.29 1.66
N PRO A 67 22.93 -2.51 1.04
CA PRO A 67 23.03 -2.36 -0.41
C PRO A 67 22.09 -3.33 -1.15
N ILE A 68 21.79 -4.50 -0.58
CA ILE A 68 20.91 -5.48 -1.21
C ILE A 68 19.45 -5.04 -1.09
N SER A 69 18.99 -4.60 0.09
CA SER A 69 17.60 -4.11 0.23
C SER A 69 17.34 -2.85 -0.58
N GLU A 70 18.31 -1.94 -0.70
CA GLU A 70 18.18 -0.76 -1.57
C GLU A 70 18.07 -1.14 -3.06
N TRP A 71 18.89 -2.10 -3.50
CA TRP A 71 18.78 -2.65 -4.85
C TRP A 71 17.41 -3.27 -5.10
N ILE A 72 16.89 -4.07 -4.16
CA ILE A 72 15.57 -4.69 -4.25
C ILE A 72 14.48 -3.62 -4.29
N ASN A 73 14.60 -2.57 -3.47
CA ASN A 73 13.63 -1.47 -3.42
C ASN A 73 13.55 -0.71 -4.75
N TYR A 74 14.69 -0.42 -5.37
CA TYR A 74 14.70 0.20 -6.70
C TYR A 74 14.09 -0.72 -7.76
N ARG A 75 14.39 -2.03 -7.70
CA ARG A 75 13.91 -3.00 -8.69
C ARG A 75 12.43 -3.34 -8.54
N SER A 76 11.89 -3.32 -7.33
CA SER A 76 10.48 -3.63 -7.08
C SER A 76 9.56 -2.69 -7.86
N VAL A 77 9.87 -1.40 -7.91
CA VAL A 77 9.10 -0.40 -8.66
C VAL A 77 9.07 -0.75 -10.15
N SER A 78 10.23 -0.99 -10.78
CA SER A 78 10.30 -1.31 -12.20
C SER A 78 9.67 -2.66 -12.57
N LEU A 79 9.66 -3.63 -11.64
CA LEU A 79 9.03 -4.93 -11.87
C LEU A 79 7.51 -4.84 -11.75
N LEU A 80 6.99 -4.06 -10.80
CA LEU A 80 5.55 -3.83 -10.62
C LEU A 80 4.90 -3.12 -11.81
N GLU A 81 5.67 -2.41 -12.64
CA GLU A 81 5.17 -1.84 -13.91
C GLU A 81 4.89 -2.90 -14.98
N LYS A 82 5.45 -4.11 -14.83
CA LYS A 82 5.44 -5.15 -15.88
C LYS A 82 4.80 -6.45 -15.44
N TYR A 83 4.82 -6.74 -14.14
CA TYR A 83 4.42 -8.02 -13.57
C TYR A 83 3.44 -7.80 -12.42
N SER A 84 2.65 -8.83 -12.10
CA SER A 84 1.79 -8.79 -10.92
C SER A 84 2.62 -8.71 -9.63
N PRO A 85 2.04 -8.22 -8.52
CA PRO A 85 2.70 -8.23 -7.23
C PRO A 85 3.31 -9.58 -6.83
N CYS A 86 2.61 -10.69 -7.03
CA CYS A 86 3.15 -11.99 -6.64
C CYS A 86 4.27 -12.50 -7.55
N GLU A 87 4.19 -12.23 -8.86
CA GLU A 87 5.32 -12.52 -9.76
C GLU A 87 6.54 -11.70 -9.37
N THR A 88 6.34 -10.42 -9.06
CA THR A 88 7.40 -9.52 -8.57
C THR A 88 8.01 -10.03 -7.27
N LEU A 89 7.19 -10.46 -6.32
CA LEU A 89 7.66 -11.02 -5.06
C LEU A 89 8.59 -12.22 -5.30
N ILE A 90 8.15 -13.20 -6.11
CA ILE A 90 8.96 -14.39 -6.44
C ILE A 90 10.31 -14.00 -7.05
N MET A 91 10.30 -13.07 -8.02
CA MET A 91 11.54 -12.61 -8.66
C MET A 91 12.49 -11.96 -7.65
N LEU A 92 11.97 -11.12 -6.74
CA LEU A 92 12.76 -10.42 -5.74
C LEU A 92 13.28 -11.36 -4.64
N GLU A 93 12.51 -12.35 -4.22
CA GLU A 93 12.95 -13.37 -3.25
C GLU A 93 14.14 -14.18 -3.78
N VAL A 94 14.04 -14.63 -5.04
CA VAL A 94 15.11 -15.37 -5.71
C VAL A 94 16.35 -14.48 -5.85
N ALA A 95 16.19 -13.24 -6.28
CA ALA A 95 17.31 -12.30 -6.41
C ALA A 95 17.96 -11.98 -5.05
N ASN A 96 17.17 -11.71 -4.01
CA ASN A 96 17.65 -11.43 -2.65
C ASN A 96 18.51 -12.58 -2.11
N LYS A 97 18.05 -13.82 -2.29
CA LYS A 97 18.79 -15.01 -1.89
C LYS A 97 20.13 -15.09 -2.60
N GLN A 98 20.14 -14.99 -3.93
CA GLN A 98 21.37 -15.08 -4.73
C GLN A 98 22.36 -13.96 -4.39
N LEU A 99 21.90 -12.72 -4.23
CA LEU A 99 22.77 -11.58 -3.88
C LEU A 99 23.41 -11.75 -2.51
N ARG A 100 22.64 -12.24 -1.52
CA ARG A 100 23.15 -12.48 -0.17
C ARG A 100 24.11 -13.65 -0.11
N ASP A 101 23.90 -14.69 -0.91
CA ASP A 101 24.80 -15.84 -0.96
C ASP A 101 26.15 -15.49 -1.64
N HIS A 102 26.16 -14.62 -2.63
CA HIS A 102 27.40 -14.11 -3.26
C HIS A 102 28.13 -13.04 -2.43
N SER A 103 27.48 -12.46 -1.43
CA SER A 103 28.06 -11.39 -0.59
C SER A 103 28.68 -11.94 0.72
N LYS A 104 28.71 -13.27 0.89
CA LYS A 104 29.37 -13.98 2.00
C LYS A 104 30.73 -14.49 1.55
#